data_AF-A0A7V9GEB3-F1
#
_entry.id   AF-A0A7V9GEB3-F1
#
_cell.length_a   1.000
_cell.length_b   1.000
_cell.length_c   1.000
_cell.angle_alpha   90.00
_cell.angle_beta   90.00
_cell.angle_gamma   90.00
#
_symmetry.space_group_name_H-M   'P 1'
#
loop_
_entity.id
_entity.type
_entity.pdbx_description
1 polymer ?
#
loop_
_entity_poly.entity_id
_entity_poly.type
_entity_poly.pdbx_seq_one_letter_code
_entity_poly.pdbx_strand_id
1 'polypeptide(L)'
;MQAILNINPNDIDDGLLNIIKELLSKDVEIVIKKQSFELEEFDANIALDEVMREFGKVGYSDEFLSDLKAGFETSKIYARSNENKDSEG
;
A
#
# COMPACT_ATOMS: atom_id res chain seq x y z
N MET A 1 -33.55 -1.08 5.81
CA MET A 1 -32.62 -0.53 4.80
C MET A 1 -31.22 -0.92 5.24
N GLN A 2 -30.29 -1.21 4.32
CA GLN A 2 -28.94 -1.67 4.66
C GLN A 2 -27.89 -0.70 4.12
N ALA A 3 -26.87 -0.42 4.93
CA ALA A 3 -25.69 0.34 4.55
C ALA A 3 -24.44 -0.56 4.65
N ILE A 4 -23.62 -0.55 3.60
CA ILE A 4 -22.35 -1.29 3.57
C ILE A 4 -21.21 -0.27 3.67
N LEU A 5 -20.39 -0.38 4.70
CA LEU A 5 -19.20 0.45 4.91
C LEU A 5 -17.96 -0.39 4.62
N ASN A 6 -17.22 -0.03 3.56
CA ASN A 6 -15.90 -0.59 3.31
C ASN A 6 -14.85 0.33 3.95
N ILE A 7 -14.07 -0.19 4.89
CA ILE A 7 -13.24 0.64 5.77
C ILE A 7 -11.79 0.17 5.71
N ASN A 8 -10.84 1.10 5.52
CA ASN A 8 -9.42 0.86 5.76
C ASN A 8 -9.08 1.08 7.23
N PRO A 9 -8.05 0.41 7.79
CA PRO A 9 -7.64 0.65 9.18
C PRO A 9 -7.33 2.13 9.50
N ASN A 10 -6.88 2.90 8.51
CA ASN A 10 -6.59 4.32 8.65
C ASN A 10 -7.84 5.21 8.70
N ASP A 11 -9.00 4.68 8.31
CA ASP A 11 -10.29 5.40 8.30
C ASP A 11 -11.01 5.29 9.66
N ILE A 12 -10.39 4.64 10.66
CA ILE A 12 -10.96 4.48 12.00
C ILE A 12 -10.71 5.76 12.80
N ASP A 13 -11.63 6.71 12.69
CA ASP A 13 -11.58 7.99 13.38
C ASP A 13 -12.96 8.43 13.95
N ASP A 14 -12.99 9.63 14.56
CA ASP A 14 -14.21 10.23 15.10
C ASP A 14 -15.27 10.52 14.02
N GLY A 15 -14.85 10.73 12.76
CA GLY A 15 -15.72 10.94 11.62
C GLY A 15 -16.53 9.69 11.29
N LEU A 16 -15.86 8.54 11.19
CA LEU A 16 -16.51 7.24 11.01
C LEU A 16 -17.51 6.94 12.14
N LEU A 17 -17.14 7.24 13.38
CA LEU A 17 -18.02 7.04 14.53
C LEU A 17 -19.31 7.85 14.42
N ASN A 18 -19.24 9.09 13.93
CA ASN A 18 -20.41 9.93 13.72
C ASN A 18 -21.33 9.39 12.62
N ILE A 19 -20.75 8.88 11.53
CA ILE A 19 -21.52 8.25 10.44
C ILE A 19 -22.29 7.03 10.96
N ILE A 20 -21.64 6.17 11.75
CA ILE A 20 -22.30 4.99 12.35
C ILE A 20 -23.46 5.42 13.26
N LYS A 21 -23.26 6.44 14.10
CA LYS A 21 -24.32 6.97 14.98
C LYS A 21 -25.52 7.50 14.17
N GLU A 22 -25.28 8.19 13.07
CA GLU A 22 -26.34 8.71 12.21
C GLU A 22 -27.09 7.60 11.48
N LEU A 23 -26.41 6.53 11.08
CA LEU A 23 -27.06 5.38 10.45
C LEU A 23 -27.92 4.59 11.44
N LEU A 24 -27.42 4.41 12.68
CA LEU A 24 -28.18 3.77 13.75
C LEU A 24 -29.45 4.55 14.11
N SER A 25 -29.40 5.89 14.10
CA SER A 25 -30.58 6.73 14.39
C SER A 25 -31.68 6.61 13.33
N LYS A 26 -31.36 6.07 12.15
CA LYS A 26 -32.28 5.85 11.02
C LYS A 26 -32.76 4.39 10.91
N ASP A 27 -32.49 3.55 11.92
CA ASP A 27 -32.84 2.12 11.93
C ASP A 27 -32.30 1.37 10.69
N VAL A 28 -31.07 1.71 10.30
CA VAL A 28 -30.36 1.10 9.18
C VAL A 28 -29.48 -0.04 9.68
N GLU A 29 -29.55 -1.19 9.01
CA GLU A 29 -28.62 -2.28 9.24
C GLU A 29 -27.25 -1.91 8.67
N ILE A 30 -26.21 -1.93 9.52
CA ILE A 30 -24.85 -1.53 9.14
C ILE A 30 -23.98 -2.78 9.00
N VAL A 31 -23.44 -2.98 7.80
CA VAL A 31 -22.48 -4.05 7.50
C VAL A 31 -21.11 -3.43 7.28
N ILE A 32 -20.18 -3.67 8.21
CA ILE A 32 -18.80 -3.20 8.11
C ILE A 32 -17.95 -4.28 7.45
N LYS A 33 -17.29 -3.94 6.35
CA LYS A 33 -16.34 -4.79 5.64
C LYS A 33 -14.98 -4.14 5.69
N LYS A 34 -13.95 -4.93 6.02
CA LYS A 34 -12.56 -4.50 5.82
C LYS A 34 -12.34 -4.38 4.31
N GLN A 35 -11.89 -3.21 3.86
CA GLN A 35 -11.47 -3.08 2.48
C GLN A 35 -10.26 -3.98 2.25
N SER A 36 -10.35 -4.85 1.24
CA SER A 36 -9.22 -5.64 0.77
C SER A 36 -8.15 -4.66 0.33
N PHE A 37 -6.98 -4.68 0.95
CA PHE A 37 -5.80 -4.10 0.34
C PHE A 37 -5.20 -5.19 -0.54
N GLU A 38 -5.10 -4.92 -1.83
CA GLU A 38 -4.20 -5.66 -2.68
C GLU A 38 -2.82 -5.04 -2.43
N LEU A 39 -1.82 -5.87 -2.12
CA LEU A 39 -0.44 -5.42 -2.27
C LEU A 39 -0.32 -5.09 -3.76
N GLU A 40 -0.07 -3.82 -4.09
CA GLU A 40 0.29 -3.46 -5.46
C GLU A 40 1.36 -4.45 -5.90
N GLU A 41 1.03 -5.25 -6.92
CA GLU A 41 1.94 -6.25 -7.43
C GLU A 41 3.25 -5.55 -7.75
N PHE A 42 4.36 -6.14 -7.31
CA PHE A 42 5.70 -5.73 -7.71
C PHE A 42 5.73 -5.61 -9.25
N ASP A 43 5.71 -4.37 -9.75
CA ASP A 43 5.86 -4.14 -11.19
C ASP A 43 7.35 -4.26 -11.53
N ALA A 44 7.71 -5.43 -12.05
CA ALA A 44 9.08 -5.74 -12.46
C ALA A 44 9.61 -4.80 -13.56
N ASN A 45 8.75 -4.00 -14.21
CA ASN A 45 9.15 -3.06 -15.24
C ASN A 45 9.55 -1.69 -14.68
N ILE A 46 9.24 -1.40 -13.41
CA ILE A 46 9.65 -0.16 -12.78
C ILE A 46 11.08 -0.30 -12.27
N ALA A 47 11.95 0.62 -12.68
CA ALA A 47 13.33 0.62 -12.23
C ALA A 47 13.40 0.95 -10.73
N LEU A 48 14.29 0.27 -9.99
CA LEU A 48 14.48 0.53 -8.56
C LEU A 48 14.81 2.00 -8.28
N ASP A 49 15.58 2.65 -9.14
CA ASP A 49 15.91 4.07 -9.01
C ASP A 49 14.67 4.99 -9.13
N GLU A 50 13.67 4.58 -9.91
CA GLU A 50 12.40 5.30 -10.01
C GLU A 50 11.57 5.13 -8.74
N VAL A 51 11.52 3.92 -8.18
CA VAL A 51 10.89 3.65 -6.88
C VAL A 51 11.55 4.50 -5.78
N MET A 52 12.88 4.48 -5.68
CA MET A 52 13.62 5.25 -4.67
C MET A 52 13.43 6.75 -4.81
N ARG A 53 13.29 7.26 -6.05
CA ARG A 53 13.00 8.67 -6.32
C ARG A 53 11.61 9.07 -5.82
N GLU A 54 10.59 8.23 -6.00
CA GLU A 54 9.25 8.50 -5.46
C GLU A 54 9.26 8.49 -3.93
N PHE A 55 9.95 7.53 -3.30
CA PHE A 55 10.13 7.54 -1.84
C PHE A 55 10.86 8.80 -1.35
N GLY A 56 11.85 9.29 -2.10
CA GLY A 56 12.55 10.54 -1.78
C GLY A 56 11.65 11.77 -1.74
N LYS A 57 10.55 11.80 -2.50
CA LYS A 57 9.58 12.92 -2.49
C LYS A 57 8.73 12.96 -1.22
N VAL A 58 8.65 11.86 -0.47
CA VAL A 58 7.84 11.74 0.75
C VAL A 58 8.58 12.28 1.98
N GLY A 59 9.84 12.72 1.84
CA GLY A 59 10.59 13.38 2.90
C GLY A 59 11.22 12.43 3.92
N TYR A 60 11.45 11.17 3.55
CA TYR A 60 12.26 10.24 4.35
C TYR A 60 13.72 10.69 4.40
N SER A 61 14.46 10.26 5.44
CA SER A 61 15.89 10.58 5.57
C SER A 61 16.72 9.85 4.52
N ASP A 62 17.83 10.49 4.09
CA ASP A 62 18.76 9.90 3.13
C ASP A 62 19.33 8.56 3.62
N GLU A 63 19.56 8.42 4.93
CA GLU A 63 20.02 7.18 5.57
C GLU A 63 18.99 6.05 5.42
N PHE A 64 17.71 6.34 5.66
CA PHE A 64 16.63 5.37 5.49
C PHE A 64 16.46 4.96 4.03
N LEU A 65 16.54 5.93 3.09
CA LEU A 65 16.46 5.64 1.66
C LEU A 65 17.64 4.77 1.19
N SER A 66 18.85 5.03 1.70
CA SER A 66 20.03 4.22 1.39
C SER A 66 19.87 2.77 1.87
N ASP A 67 19.45 2.58 3.12
CA ASP A 67 19.22 1.25 3.69
C ASP A 67 18.11 0.49 2.95
N LEU A 68 17.04 1.20 2.59
CA LEU A 68 15.93 0.64 1.84
C LEU A 68 16.38 0.19 0.43
N LYS A 69 17.18 1.00 -0.26
CA LYS A 69 17.75 0.65 -1.57
C LYS A 69 18.61 -0.61 -1.48
N ALA A 70 19.50 -0.69 -0.49
CA ALA A 70 20.35 -1.86 -0.27
C ALA A 70 19.53 -3.13 0.04
N GLY A 71 18.44 -2.99 0.79
CA GLY A 71 17.50 -4.08 1.06
C GLY A 71 16.80 -4.60 -0.20
N PHE A 72 16.42 -3.70 -1.12
CA PHE A 72 15.80 -4.08 -2.38
C PHE A 72 16.79 -4.76 -3.35
N GLU A 73 18.01 -4.22 -3.48
CA GLU A 73 19.06 -4.78 -4.33
C GLU A 73 19.47 -6.20 -3.90
N THR A 74 19.48 -6.45 -2.59
CA THR A 74 19.81 -7.77 -2.03
C THR A 74 18.61 -8.72 -1.95
N SER A 75 17.42 -8.27 -2.34
CA SER A 75 16.22 -9.09 -2.32
C SER A 75 16.25 -10.16 -3.42
N LYS A 76 15.80 -11.38 -3.09
CA LYS A 76 15.75 -12.52 -4.03
C LYS A 76 14.90 -12.25 -5.28
N ILE A 77 13.99 -11.27 -5.22
CA ILE A 77 13.09 -10.89 -6.31
C ILE A 77 13.84 -10.05 -7.36
N TYR A 78 14.68 -9.10 -6.92
CA TYR A 78 15.49 -8.28 -7.83
C TYR A 78 16.62 -9.09 -8.49
N ALA A 79 17.29 -9.97 -7.73
CA ALA A 79 18.35 -10.85 -8.25
C ALA A 79 17.87 -11.73 -9.43
N ARG A 80 16.64 -12.25 -9.35
CA ARG A 80 16.04 -13.09 -10.40
C ARG A 80 15.67 -12.32 -11.68
N SER A 81 15.41 -11.01 -11.57
CA SER A 81 15.11 -10.15 -12.72
C SER A 81 16.36 -9.84 -13.56
N ASN A 82 17.53 -9.69 -12.90
CA ASN A 82 18.79 -9.46 -13.62
C ASN A 82 19.35 -10.72 -14.27
N GLU A 83 19.22 -11.91 -13.66
CA GLU A 83 19.67 -13.18 -14.27
C GLU A 83 18.97 -13.49 -15.61
N ASN A 84 17.70 -13.08 -15.75
CA ASN A 84 16.96 -13.26 -17.01
C ASN A 84 17.40 -12.30 -18.12
N LYS A 85 18.02 -11.16 -17.80
CA LYS A 85 18.54 -10.22 -18.83
C LYS A 85 19.88 -10.66 -19.40
N ASP A 86 20.68 -11.40 -18.65
CA ASP A 86 21.99 -11.88 -19.08
C ASP A 86 21.92 -13.18 -19.93
N SER A 87 20.73 -13.76 -20.08
CA SER A 87 20.52 -15.02 -20.83
C SER A 87 20.05 -14.82 -22.29
N GLU A 88 19.88 -13.57 -22.76
CA GLU A 88 19.50 -13.22 -24.14
C GLU A 88 20.62 -12.49 -24.91
N GLY A 89 21.89 -12.72 -24.55
CA GLY A 89 23.09 -12.19 -25.25
C GLY A 89 23.73 -13.18 -26.22
#